data_AF-A0A9X0W9C8-F1
#
_entry.id   AF-A0A9X0W9C8-F1
#
_cell.length_a   1.000
_cell.length_b   1.000
_cell.length_c   1.000
_cell.angle_alpha   90.00
_cell.angle_beta   90.00
_cell.angle_gamma   90.00
#
_symmetry.space_group_name_H-M   'P 1'
#
loop_
_entity.id
_entity.type
_entity.pdbx_description
1 polymer ?
#
loop_
_entity_poly.entity_id
_entity_poly.type
_entity_poly.pdbx_seq_one_letter_code
_entity_poly.pdbx_strand_id
1 'polypeptide(L)'
;MPDAMPDPEPDASGIAPEPSRLRIYNADALSFDLCALLRSGPSGLQSTASLLATSTPTVQMPMDSMAGANVERPYPPTEHRLRLIGNLPYNISTPLLFRFLDQADCVEDMHLMLQKEVVDRMTAEPGTKVYGRLSVMVQTFCSAQRLFLVSAGAFHPAPKVSSAVTRLRPHRPLPYPLANPPWHARIVAAAFAQRRKTLRNSLSGLVTPEQMIAQGIDPQARAETLSVANFAALANATSACIETKIP
;
A
#
# COMPACT_ATOMS: atom_id res chain seq x y z
N MET A 1 -5.47 55.60 -32.52
CA MET A 1 -5.31 54.14 -32.39
C MET A 1 -4.07 53.90 -31.54
N PRO A 2 -4.19 53.34 -30.34
CA PRO A 2 -3.02 52.97 -29.55
C PRO A 2 -2.56 51.56 -29.93
N ASP A 3 -1.27 51.43 -30.18
CA ASP A 3 -0.56 50.18 -30.43
C ASP A 3 -0.82 49.15 -29.32
N ALA A 4 -1.18 47.93 -29.73
CA ALA A 4 -1.30 46.78 -28.84
C ALA A 4 0.11 46.32 -28.43
N MET A 5 0.40 46.32 -27.13
CA MET A 5 1.50 45.54 -26.59
C MET A 5 1.19 44.06 -26.76
N PRO A 6 2.14 43.21 -27.21
CA PRO A 6 1.94 41.77 -27.24
C PRO A 6 1.92 41.21 -25.82
N ASP A 7 1.01 40.26 -25.58
CA ASP A 7 0.94 39.46 -24.34
C ASP A 7 2.29 38.75 -24.09
N PRO A 8 2.74 38.63 -22.83
CA PRO A 8 3.93 37.85 -22.51
C PRO A 8 3.64 36.36 -22.71
N GLU A 9 4.51 35.70 -23.48
CA GLU A 9 4.58 34.24 -23.61
C GLU A 9 4.65 33.56 -22.23
N PRO A 10 4.02 32.39 -22.04
CA PRO A 10 4.21 31.62 -20.82
C PRO A 10 5.63 31.03 -20.80
N ASP A 11 6.50 31.65 -20.01
CA ASP A 11 7.85 31.17 -19.71
C ASP A 11 7.82 29.78 -19.05
N ALA A 12 8.86 29.04 -19.37
CA ALA A 12 9.18 27.67 -19.04
C ALA A 12 9.06 27.34 -17.55
N SER A 13 8.28 26.30 -17.24
CA SER A 13 8.59 25.43 -16.11
C SER A 13 8.66 23.98 -16.58
N GLY A 14 9.67 23.70 -17.39
CA GLY A 14 10.22 22.36 -17.55
C GLY A 14 10.80 21.91 -16.21
N ILE A 15 9.96 21.34 -15.35
CA ILE A 15 10.42 20.68 -14.13
C ILE A 15 11.11 19.39 -14.56
N ALA A 16 12.44 19.39 -14.54
CA ALA A 16 13.22 18.18 -14.66
C ALA A 16 12.71 17.13 -13.64
N PRO A 17 12.60 15.85 -14.01
CA PRO A 17 12.16 14.82 -13.09
C PRO A 17 13.17 14.69 -11.95
N GLU A 18 12.78 15.11 -10.74
CA GLU A 18 13.60 14.84 -9.56
C GLU A 18 13.61 13.34 -9.27
N PRO A 19 14.78 12.74 -9.02
CA PRO A 19 14.94 11.29 -8.86
C PRO A 19 14.21 10.72 -7.63
N SER A 20 13.71 11.55 -6.72
CA SER A 20 13.07 11.16 -5.46
C SER A 20 11.55 10.98 -5.52
N ARG A 21 10.91 11.18 -6.69
CA ARG A 21 9.44 11.23 -6.81
C ARG A 21 8.90 10.30 -7.89
N LEU A 22 8.32 9.16 -7.48
CA LEU A 22 7.62 8.25 -8.38
C LEU A 22 6.17 8.68 -8.58
N ARG A 23 5.76 8.89 -9.84
CA ARG A 23 4.40 9.27 -10.21
C ARG A 23 3.71 8.14 -10.98
N ILE A 24 2.54 7.70 -10.52
CA ILE A 24 1.77 6.59 -11.12
C ILE A 24 0.42 7.14 -11.61
N TYR A 25 0.21 7.21 -12.93
CA TYR A 25 -0.96 7.89 -13.52
C TYR A 25 -2.04 6.96 -14.08
N ASN A 26 -1.76 5.68 -14.29
CA ASN A 26 -2.77 4.69 -14.64
C ASN A 26 -2.22 3.28 -14.46
N ALA A 27 -3.07 2.30 -14.22
CA ALA A 27 -2.63 0.95 -13.88
C ALA A 27 -3.02 -0.15 -14.86
N ASP A 28 -3.76 0.18 -15.92
CA ASP A 28 -3.73 -0.63 -17.14
C ASP A 28 -2.33 -0.58 -17.80
N ALA A 29 -1.50 0.40 -17.41
CA ALA A 29 -0.07 0.42 -17.71
C ALA A 29 0.76 -0.44 -16.74
N LEU A 30 0.21 -0.93 -15.63
CA LEU A 30 0.94 -1.68 -14.60
C LEU A 30 1.04 -3.19 -14.93
N SER A 31 1.72 -3.52 -16.02
CA SER A 31 2.58 -4.72 -16.07
C SER A 31 4.02 -4.31 -15.75
N PHE A 32 4.22 -3.67 -14.59
CA PHE A 32 5.56 -3.22 -14.18
C PHE A 32 6.12 -4.13 -13.09
N ASP A 33 7.24 -4.75 -13.41
CA ASP A 33 8.19 -5.21 -12.41
C ASP A 33 8.83 -3.96 -11.77
N LEU A 34 8.39 -3.61 -10.56
CA LEU A 34 8.93 -2.50 -9.79
C LEU A 34 10.46 -2.66 -9.61
N CYS A 35 10.97 -3.89 -9.59
CA CYS A 35 12.41 -4.15 -9.55
C CYS A 35 13.09 -3.77 -10.89
N ALA A 36 12.42 -3.87 -12.04
CA ALA A 36 12.98 -3.48 -13.34
C ALA A 36 13.17 -1.97 -13.46
N LEU A 37 12.22 -1.18 -12.95
CA LEU A 37 12.32 0.28 -12.90
C LEU A 37 13.44 0.75 -11.95
N LEU A 38 13.69 -0.02 -10.88
CA LEU A 38 14.78 0.23 -9.92
C LEU A 38 16.15 -0.20 -10.47
N ARG A 39 16.21 -1.15 -11.42
CA ARG A 39 17.44 -1.65 -12.08
C ARG A 39 18.02 -0.71 -13.14
N SER A 40 17.23 0.17 -13.76
CA SER A 40 17.66 0.90 -14.97
C SER A 40 18.43 2.20 -14.73
N GLY A 41 18.61 2.65 -13.48
CA GLY A 41 19.36 3.87 -13.16
C GLY A 41 18.80 5.14 -13.85
N PRO A 42 19.40 6.32 -13.60
CA PRO A 42 18.88 7.60 -14.08
C PRO A 42 18.87 7.74 -15.62
N SER A 43 19.59 6.88 -16.33
CA SER A 43 19.84 7.00 -17.77
C SER A 43 18.77 6.32 -18.66
N GLY A 44 17.80 5.60 -18.07
CA GLY A 44 16.70 4.96 -18.82
C GLY A 44 15.50 5.87 -19.09
N LEU A 45 15.54 7.13 -18.65
CA LEU A 45 14.40 8.06 -18.69
C LEU A 45 14.48 9.13 -19.79
N GLN A 46 15.39 9.00 -20.76
CA GLN A 46 15.50 9.93 -21.89
C GLN A 46 15.22 9.25 -23.23
N SER A 47 13.97 8.78 -23.46
CA SER A 47 13.40 8.74 -24.82
C SER A 47 11.91 8.37 -24.85
N THR A 48 11.02 9.10 -24.18
CA THR A 48 9.56 8.97 -24.42
C THR A 48 8.81 10.29 -24.16
N ALA A 49 9.33 11.41 -24.68
CA ALA A 49 8.57 12.66 -24.79
C ALA A 49 7.75 12.76 -26.10
N SER A 50 7.76 11.73 -26.92
CA SER A 50 6.95 11.67 -28.13
C SER A 50 6.54 10.24 -28.37
N LEU A 51 5.31 10.04 -28.84
CA LEU A 51 4.65 8.76 -29.16
C LEU A 51 3.89 8.22 -27.93
N LEU A 52 2.55 8.23 -27.87
CA LEU A 52 1.63 7.97 -28.97
C LEU A 52 0.34 8.81 -28.83
N ALA A 53 0.27 9.92 -29.57
CA ALA A 53 -0.80 9.97 -30.56
C ALA A 53 -0.52 8.82 -31.54
N THR A 54 -1.52 8.00 -31.81
CA THR A 54 -1.51 6.87 -32.75
C THR A 54 -0.61 5.68 -32.40
N SER A 55 -1.26 4.58 -32.00
CA SER A 55 -0.92 3.19 -32.38
C SER A 55 0.37 2.56 -31.84
N THR A 56 0.19 1.68 -30.83
CA THR A 56 1.05 0.55 -30.41
C THR A 56 2.46 0.82 -29.89
N PRO A 57 2.80 0.20 -28.74
CA PRO A 57 4.11 -0.41 -28.61
C PRO A 57 3.97 -1.87 -28.16
N THR A 58 4.31 -2.76 -29.08
CA THR A 58 4.74 -4.12 -28.75
C THR A 58 6.08 -4.02 -28.04
N VAL A 59 6.12 -4.27 -26.74
CA VAL A 59 7.32 -4.79 -26.08
C VAL A 59 7.01 -6.25 -25.79
N GLN A 60 7.61 -7.12 -26.58
CA GLN A 60 7.50 -8.57 -26.45
C GLN A 60 8.72 -9.08 -25.67
N MET A 61 8.55 -10.21 -24.99
CA MET A 61 9.55 -11.16 -24.42
C MET A 61 9.52 -11.30 -22.88
N PRO A 62 9.91 -12.47 -22.35
CA PRO A 62 9.23 -13.76 -22.46
C PRO A 62 8.69 -14.21 -21.09
N MET A 63 7.67 -15.08 -21.11
CA MET A 63 6.86 -15.48 -19.97
C MET A 63 7.41 -16.72 -19.23
N ASP A 64 8.73 -16.89 -19.14
CA ASP A 64 9.34 -18.06 -18.49
C ASP A 64 10.46 -17.65 -17.53
N SER A 65 10.10 -17.48 -16.26
CA SER A 65 10.86 -17.94 -15.07
C SER A 65 10.25 -17.36 -13.79
N MET A 66 9.03 -17.80 -13.47
CA MET A 66 8.59 -17.82 -12.07
C MET A 66 9.04 -19.15 -11.45
N ALA A 67 10.25 -19.18 -10.88
CA ALA A 67 10.65 -20.26 -9.99
C ALA A 67 11.82 -19.83 -9.09
N GLY A 68 11.50 -19.52 -7.83
CA GLY A 68 12.45 -19.58 -6.72
C GLY A 68 13.34 -18.35 -6.47
N ALA A 69 13.72 -18.22 -5.20
CA ALA A 69 14.79 -17.39 -4.63
C ALA A 69 14.47 -15.91 -4.33
N ASN A 70 14.66 -15.59 -3.04
CA ASN A 70 15.00 -14.29 -2.43
C ASN A 70 14.90 -13.05 -3.34
N VAL A 71 13.91 -12.20 -3.08
CA VAL A 71 13.88 -10.84 -3.64
C VAL A 71 14.92 -10.01 -2.87
N GLU A 72 16.14 -9.96 -3.40
CA GLU A 72 17.17 -9.02 -2.94
C GLU A 72 16.68 -7.57 -3.07
N ARG A 73 16.98 -6.77 -2.03
CA ARG A 73 16.60 -5.36 -1.91
C ARG A 73 17.08 -4.58 -3.15
N PRO A 74 16.19 -4.09 -4.05
CA PRO A 74 16.61 -3.71 -5.40
C PRO A 74 17.20 -2.31 -5.52
N TYR A 75 17.49 -1.63 -4.40
CA TYR A 75 18.05 -0.28 -4.44
C TYR A 75 19.21 -0.16 -3.45
N PRO A 76 20.36 0.44 -3.83
CA PRO A 76 21.27 0.96 -2.84
C PRO A 76 20.49 1.94 -1.96
N PRO A 77 20.80 2.08 -0.66
CA PRO A 77 20.18 3.11 0.15
C PRO A 77 20.47 4.45 -0.50
N THR A 78 19.50 5.02 -1.22
CA THR A 78 19.58 6.41 -1.61
C THR A 78 19.56 7.22 -0.34
N GLU A 79 20.36 8.28 -0.28
CA GLU A 79 20.31 9.25 0.82
C GLU A 79 18.89 9.82 1.02
N HIS A 80 18.02 9.67 0.01
CA HIS A 80 16.65 10.16 0.00
C HIS A 80 15.64 9.02 -0.19
N ARG A 81 14.59 9.06 0.62
CA ARG A 81 13.45 8.14 0.55
C ARG A 81 12.43 8.63 -0.48
N LEU A 82 11.67 7.69 -1.06
CA LEU A 82 10.76 7.94 -2.17
C LEU A 82 9.42 8.49 -1.70
N ARG A 83 8.90 9.49 -2.41
CA ARG A 83 7.50 9.93 -2.29
C ARG A 83 6.68 9.33 -3.43
N LEU A 84 5.67 8.54 -3.08
CA LEU A 84 4.77 7.90 -4.05
C LEU A 84 3.51 8.74 -4.23
N ILE A 85 3.15 9.05 -5.47
CA ILE A 85 1.90 9.75 -5.77
C ILE A 85 1.21 9.06 -6.94
N GLY A 86 -0.07 8.72 -6.81
CA GLY A 86 -0.78 8.15 -7.93
C GLY A 86 -2.25 7.84 -7.72
N ASN A 87 -2.91 7.49 -8.82
CA ASN A 87 -4.28 6.99 -8.83
C ASN A 87 -4.27 5.48 -9.02
N LEU A 88 -4.75 4.72 -8.03
CA LEU A 88 -4.75 3.27 -8.09
C LEU A 88 -6.08 2.75 -8.65
N PRO A 89 -6.02 1.74 -9.54
CA PRO A 89 -7.20 1.14 -10.14
C PRO A 89 -7.90 0.30 -9.07
N TYR A 90 -9.20 0.15 -9.21
CA TYR A 90 -10.01 -0.36 -8.12
C TYR A 90 -9.82 -1.87 -7.90
N ASN A 91 -9.61 -2.63 -8.97
CA ASN A 91 -9.44 -4.07 -8.97
C ASN A 91 -8.12 -4.56 -8.33
N ILE A 92 -7.03 -3.81 -8.48
CA ILE A 92 -5.70 -4.22 -7.97
C ILE A 92 -5.15 -3.28 -6.89
N SER A 93 -5.95 -2.30 -6.44
CA SER A 93 -5.55 -1.34 -5.40
C SER A 93 -5.04 -1.98 -4.11
N THR A 94 -5.75 -2.99 -3.59
CA THR A 94 -5.39 -3.64 -2.32
C THR A 94 -4.11 -4.49 -2.43
N PRO A 95 -3.94 -5.37 -3.44
CA PRO A 95 -2.67 -6.06 -3.66
C PRO A 95 -1.48 -5.11 -3.85
N LEU A 96 -1.63 -4.03 -4.63
CA LEU A 96 -0.57 -3.04 -4.83
C LEU A 96 -0.20 -2.32 -3.53
N LEU A 97 -1.20 -2.00 -2.71
CA LEU A 97 -0.97 -1.38 -1.42
C LEU A 97 -0.11 -2.27 -0.51
N PHE A 98 -0.38 -3.58 -0.45
CA PHE A 98 0.46 -4.51 0.31
C PHE A 98 1.90 -4.55 -0.22
N ARG A 99 2.09 -4.51 -1.54
CA ARG A 99 3.44 -4.45 -2.14
C ARG A 99 4.19 -3.17 -1.77
N PHE A 100 3.50 -2.04 -1.63
CA PHE A 100 4.11 -0.80 -1.14
C PHE A 100 4.46 -0.89 0.35
N LEU A 101 3.63 -1.55 1.17
CA LEU A 101 3.92 -1.79 2.58
C LEU A 101 5.15 -2.71 2.77
N ASP A 102 5.32 -3.72 1.92
CA ASP A 102 6.50 -4.60 1.94
C ASP A 102 7.81 -3.84 1.65
N GLN A 103 7.71 -2.70 0.96
CA GLN A 103 8.84 -1.83 0.62
C GLN A 103 8.84 -0.51 1.39
N ALA A 104 8.12 -0.45 2.51
CA ALA A 104 7.95 0.78 3.28
C ALA A 104 9.26 1.41 3.76
N ASP A 105 10.36 0.64 3.83
CA ASP A 105 11.68 1.13 4.21
C ASP A 105 12.23 2.21 3.26
N CYS A 106 11.98 2.10 1.95
CA CYS A 106 12.45 3.08 0.97
C CYS A 106 11.45 4.21 0.71
N VAL A 107 10.27 4.21 1.34
CA VAL A 107 9.17 5.15 1.04
C VAL A 107 8.99 6.19 2.15
N GLU A 108 9.14 7.48 1.89
CA GLU A 108 8.85 8.53 2.86
C GLU A 108 7.35 8.67 3.14
N ASP A 109 6.55 8.81 2.09
CA ASP A 109 5.10 8.86 2.16
C ASP A 109 4.44 8.47 0.82
N MET A 110 3.15 8.18 0.89
CA MET A 110 2.32 7.82 -0.26
C MET A 110 1.06 8.67 -0.28
N HIS A 111 0.78 9.30 -1.42
CA HIS A 111 -0.43 10.08 -1.66
C HIS A 111 -1.21 9.40 -2.78
N LEU A 112 -2.20 8.60 -2.39
CA LEU A 112 -2.88 7.69 -3.29
C LEU A 112 -4.35 8.09 -3.42
N MET A 113 -4.84 8.13 -4.64
CA MET A 113 -6.27 8.19 -4.91
C MET A 113 -6.81 6.78 -5.06
N LEU A 114 -7.87 6.49 -4.31
CA LEU A 114 -8.50 5.18 -4.17
C LEU A 114 -10.02 5.34 -4.13
N GLN A 115 -10.77 4.24 -4.25
CA GLN A 115 -12.20 4.29 -3.92
C GLN A 115 -12.38 4.74 -2.48
N LYS A 116 -13.38 5.59 -2.25
CA LYS A 116 -13.72 6.09 -0.92
C LYS A 116 -13.86 4.96 0.10
N GLU A 117 -14.50 3.86 -0.30
CA GLU A 117 -14.75 2.70 0.56
C GLU A 117 -13.46 2.01 1.02
N VAL A 118 -12.45 1.93 0.15
CA VAL A 118 -11.12 1.39 0.50
C VAL A 118 -10.41 2.32 1.47
N VAL A 119 -10.44 3.64 1.22
CA VAL A 119 -9.85 4.63 2.13
C VAL A 119 -10.53 4.58 3.50
N ASP A 120 -11.86 4.52 3.54
CA ASP A 120 -12.63 4.42 4.79
C ASP A 120 -12.25 3.18 5.59
N ARG A 121 -12.03 2.02 4.94
CA ARG A 121 -11.53 0.81 5.61
C ARG A 121 -10.12 1.00 6.15
N MET A 122 -9.21 1.62 5.39
CA MET A 122 -7.81 1.81 5.83
C MET A 122 -7.69 2.73 7.05
N THR A 123 -8.57 3.72 7.16
CA THR A 123 -8.60 4.68 8.27
C THR A 123 -9.67 4.33 9.32
N ALA A 124 -10.21 3.11 9.29
CA ALA A 124 -11.26 2.69 10.20
C ALA A 124 -10.73 2.49 11.63
N GLU A 125 -11.50 2.92 12.62
CA GLU A 125 -11.21 2.63 14.03
C GLU A 125 -11.73 1.24 14.45
N PRO A 126 -11.11 0.59 15.44
CA PRO A 126 -11.61 -0.66 16.02
C PRO A 126 -13.07 -0.53 16.47
N GLY A 127 -13.83 -1.62 16.31
CA GLY A 127 -15.25 -1.70 16.64
C GLY A 127 -16.19 -1.14 15.57
N THR A 128 -15.68 -0.49 14.52
CA THR A 128 -16.51 0.05 13.45
C THR A 128 -16.87 -1.01 12.39
N LYS A 129 -17.99 -0.81 11.70
CA LYS A 129 -18.48 -1.74 10.65
C LYS A 129 -17.51 -1.89 9.46
N VAL A 130 -16.68 -0.88 9.20
CA VAL A 130 -15.70 -0.91 8.09
C VAL A 130 -14.30 -1.38 8.54
N TYR A 131 -14.08 -1.56 9.85
CA TYR A 131 -12.83 -2.10 10.37
C TYR A 131 -12.64 -3.57 9.99
N GLY A 132 -11.42 -3.91 9.58
CA GLY A 132 -11.11 -5.24 9.09
C GLY A 132 -9.61 -5.49 8.96
N ARG A 133 -9.28 -6.59 8.26
CA ARG A 133 -7.89 -6.96 7.94
C ARG A 133 -7.09 -5.81 7.33
N LEU A 134 -7.68 -5.09 6.37
CA LEU A 134 -7.00 -3.98 5.70
C LEU A 134 -6.65 -2.85 6.68
N SER A 135 -7.58 -2.52 7.58
CA SER A 135 -7.39 -1.51 8.63
C SER A 135 -6.20 -1.87 9.51
N VAL A 136 -6.21 -3.08 10.08
CA VAL A 136 -5.15 -3.55 10.97
C VAL A 136 -3.80 -3.55 10.26
N MET A 137 -3.73 -4.14 9.06
CA MET A 137 -2.46 -4.26 8.35
C MET A 137 -1.89 -2.90 7.97
N VAL A 138 -2.68 -1.99 7.41
CA VAL A 138 -2.19 -0.66 7.03
C VAL A 138 -1.76 0.12 8.26
N GLN A 139 -2.57 0.13 9.32
CA GLN A 139 -2.30 0.92 10.53
C GLN A 139 -1.13 0.38 11.36
N THR A 140 -0.83 -0.93 11.23
CA THR A 140 0.36 -1.55 11.83
C THR A 140 1.63 -0.91 11.28
N PHE A 141 1.73 -0.74 9.96
CA PHE A 141 2.96 -0.30 9.28
C PHE A 141 2.99 1.18 8.95
N CYS A 142 1.83 1.84 8.85
CA CYS A 142 1.70 3.23 8.41
C CYS A 142 0.67 4.00 9.23
N SER A 143 0.88 5.30 9.40
CA SER A 143 -0.22 6.21 9.71
C SER A 143 -1.04 6.43 8.44
N ALA A 144 -2.34 6.18 8.50
CA ALA A 144 -3.26 6.38 7.38
C ALA A 144 -4.19 7.57 7.65
N GLN A 145 -4.29 8.49 6.69
CA GLN A 145 -5.13 9.68 6.82
C GLN A 145 -5.87 9.96 5.51
N ARG A 146 -7.20 10.06 5.59
CA ARG A 146 -8.01 10.60 4.49
C ARG A 146 -7.81 12.11 4.40
N LEU A 147 -7.39 12.61 3.25
CA LEU A 147 -7.19 14.04 3.03
C LEU A 147 -8.48 14.70 2.56
N PHE A 148 -9.03 14.27 1.43
CA PHE A 148 -10.27 14.82 0.86
C PHE A 148 -10.97 13.82 -0.05
N LEU A 149 -12.25 14.08 -0.32
CA LEU A 149 -13.06 13.29 -1.24
C LEU A 149 -12.94 13.87 -2.65
N VAL A 150 -13.02 13.00 -3.65
CA VAL A 150 -13.05 13.36 -5.08
C VAL A 150 -14.36 12.86 -5.65
N SER A 151 -15.15 13.78 -6.20
CA SER A 151 -16.45 13.46 -6.80
C SER A 151 -16.28 12.69 -8.11
N ALA A 152 -17.28 11.89 -8.47
CA ALA A 152 -17.25 11.13 -9.73
C ALA A 152 -17.18 12.04 -10.97
N GLY A 153 -17.69 13.26 -10.89
CA GLY A 153 -17.63 14.26 -11.97
C GLY A 153 -16.21 14.76 -12.29
N ALA A 154 -15.20 14.43 -11.48
CA ALA A 154 -13.80 14.74 -11.76
C ALA A 154 -13.14 13.77 -12.77
N PHE A 155 -13.85 12.74 -13.23
CA PHE A 155 -13.31 11.69 -14.08
C PHE A 155 -14.09 11.56 -15.40
N HIS A 156 -13.40 11.16 -16.47
CA HIS A 156 -14.00 10.82 -17.76
C HIS A 156 -13.47 9.46 -18.24
N PRO A 157 -14.34 8.44 -18.38
CA PRO A 157 -15.75 8.41 -17.97
C PRO A 157 -15.92 8.44 -16.44
N ALA A 158 -17.05 8.97 -15.98
CA ALA A 158 -17.32 9.08 -14.55
C ALA A 158 -17.49 7.69 -13.89
N PRO A 159 -16.78 7.38 -12.80
CA PRO A 159 -16.95 6.14 -12.06
C PRO A 159 -18.29 6.14 -11.31
N LYS A 160 -18.84 4.93 -11.08
CA LYS A 160 -20.08 4.75 -10.31
C LYS A 160 -19.94 5.02 -8.81
N VAL A 161 -18.71 5.15 -8.33
CA VAL A 161 -18.39 5.30 -6.91
C VAL A 161 -17.47 6.49 -6.70
N SER A 162 -17.59 7.13 -5.53
CA SER A 162 -16.73 8.24 -5.15
C SER A 162 -15.30 7.78 -4.84
N SER A 163 -14.34 8.66 -5.08
CA SER A 163 -12.94 8.44 -4.75
C SER A 163 -12.53 9.29 -3.56
N ALA A 164 -11.39 8.96 -2.96
CA ALA A 164 -10.79 9.75 -1.90
C ALA A 164 -9.27 9.71 -2.05
N VAL A 165 -8.63 10.83 -1.71
CA VAL A 165 -7.18 10.90 -1.61
C VAL A 165 -6.78 10.57 -0.18
N THR A 166 -5.86 9.62 -0.04
CA THR A 166 -5.29 9.21 1.24
C THR A 166 -3.80 9.51 1.29
N ARG A 167 -3.32 9.82 2.48
CA ARG A 167 -1.90 9.88 2.81
C ARG A 167 -1.55 8.69 3.70
N LEU A 168 -0.54 7.94 3.29
CA LEU A 168 0.08 6.90 4.09
C LEU A 168 1.51 7.30 4.39
N ARG A 169 1.90 7.20 5.66
CA ARG A 169 3.29 7.43 6.07
C ARG A 169 3.77 6.22 6.85
N PRO A 170 4.79 5.49 6.38
CA PRO A 170 5.41 4.43 7.14
C PRO A 170 5.84 4.90 8.53
N HIS A 171 5.51 4.10 9.56
CA HIS A 171 5.94 4.40 10.92
C HIS A 171 7.43 4.10 11.08
N ARG A 172 8.16 5.01 11.74
CA ARG A 172 9.59 4.87 12.01
C ARG A 172 9.91 5.49 13.37
N PRO A 173 10.14 4.68 14.43
CA PRO A 173 9.96 3.22 14.49
C PRO A 173 8.48 2.80 14.42
N LEU A 174 8.21 1.50 14.30
CA LEU A 174 6.85 0.97 14.47
C LEU A 174 6.34 1.29 15.89
N PRO A 175 5.09 1.76 16.07
CA PRO A 175 4.54 2.06 17.40
C PRO A 175 4.40 0.80 18.26
N TYR A 176 4.11 -0.33 17.58
CA TYR A 176 4.05 -1.66 18.18
C TYR A 176 5.02 -2.56 17.41
N PRO A 177 6.27 -2.72 17.89
CA PRO A 177 7.26 -3.55 17.22
C PRO A 177 6.78 -4.99 17.01
N LEU A 178 7.12 -5.58 15.86
CA LEU A 178 6.75 -6.97 15.53
C LEU A 178 8.01 -7.83 15.44
N ALA A 179 8.07 -8.91 16.20
CA ALA A 179 9.15 -9.90 16.11
C ALA A 179 9.09 -10.69 14.79
N ASN A 180 7.88 -10.97 14.30
CA ASN A 180 7.65 -11.73 13.07
C ASN A 180 6.46 -11.13 12.29
N PRO A 181 6.71 -10.18 11.38
CA PRO A 181 5.66 -9.54 10.58
C PRO A 181 4.81 -10.52 9.73
N PRO A 182 5.38 -11.55 9.08
CA PRO A 182 4.59 -12.58 8.40
C PRO A 182 3.61 -13.32 9.33
N TRP A 183 4.03 -13.63 10.56
CA TRP A 183 3.16 -14.27 11.55
C TRP A 183 2.01 -13.36 11.99
N HIS A 184 2.29 -12.08 12.22
CA HIS A 184 1.25 -11.07 12.47
C HIS A 184 0.22 -11.04 11.33
N ALA A 185 0.68 -10.98 10.08
CA ALA A 185 -0.21 -11.00 8.92
C ALA A 185 -1.09 -12.26 8.87
N ARG A 186 -0.55 -13.42 9.25
CA ARG A 186 -1.29 -14.69 9.34
C ARG A 186 -2.35 -14.66 10.44
N ILE A 187 -2.03 -14.16 11.63
CA ILE A 187 -3.01 -14.01 12.73
C ILE A 187 -4.14 -13.07 12.31
N VAL A 188 -3.81 -11.89 11.77
CA VAL A 188 -4.82 -10.93 11.33
C VAL A 188 -5.70 -11.53 10.23
N ALA A 189 -5.11 -12.24 9.26
CA ALA A 189 -5.87 -12.92 8.21
C ALA A 189 -6.82 -13.98 8.77
N ALA A 190 -6.36 -14.83 9.70
CA ALA A 190 -7.18 -15.86 10.34
C ALA A 190 -8.32 -15.25 11.18
N ALA A 191 -8.03 -14.20 11.95
CA ALA A 191 -9.02 -13.50 12.78
C ALA A 191 -10.20 -12.95 11.96
N PHE A 192 -9.92 -12.39 10.78
CA PHE A 192 -10.93 -11.80 9.90
C PHE A 192 -11.50 -12.75 8.85
N ALA A 193 -11.02 -13.99 8.73
CA ALA A 193 -11.53 -14.97 7.77
C ALA A 193 -13.03 -15.28 8.01
N GLN A 194 -13.45 -15.30 9.28
CA GLN A 194 -14.82 -15.56 9.69
C GLN A 194 -15.32 -14.47 10.64
N ARG A 195 -15.68 -13.32 10.06
CA ARG A 195 -15.96 -12.06 10.78
C ARG A 195 -16.95 -12.15 11.95
N ARG A 196 -17.90 -13.10 11.93
CA ARG A 196 -18.91 -13.27 12.98
C ARG A 196 -18.48 -14.17 14.13
N LYS A 197 -17.36 -14.90 13.98
CA LYS A 197 -16.86 -15.82 15.00
C LYS A 197 -16.01 -15.08 16.04
N THR A 198 -16.00 -15.63 17.24
CA THR A 198 -15.13 -15.19 18.34
C THR A 198 -13.68 -15.54 18.04
N LEU A 199 -12.73 -14.84 18.66
CA LEU A 199 -11.30 -15.05 18.48
C LEU A 199 -10.86 -16.49 18.78
N ARG A 200 -11.41 -17.09 19.85
CA ARG A 200 -11.21 -18.50 20.19
C ARG A 200 -11.45 -19.41 18.99
N ASN A 201 -12.51 -19.15 18.23
CA ASN A 201 -12.89 -19.96 17.09
C ASN A 201 -12.10 -19.61 15.83
N SER A 202 -11.89 -18.32 15.56
CA SER A 202 -11.19 -17.85 14.35
C SER A 202 -9.67 -18.14 14.39
N LEU A 203 -9.08 -18.19 15.58
CA LEU A 203 -7.64 -18.41 15.78
C LEU A 203 -7.33 -19.81 16.34
N SER A 204 -8.31 -20.72 16.33
CA SER A 204 -8.12 -22.10 16.75
C SER A 204 -6.95 -22.73 15.98
N GLY A 205 -6.00 -23.34 16.70
CA GLY A 205 -4.78 -23.94 16.14
C GLY A 205 -3.65 -22.96 15.84
N LEU A 206 -3.85 -21.64 15.98
CA LEU A 206 -2.78 -20.63 15.90
C LEU A 206 -2.49 -20.00 17.26
N VAL A 207 -3.53 -19.74 18.04
CA VAL A 207 -3.45 -19.05 19.32
C VAL A 207 -4.39 -19.71 20.31
N THR A 208 -3.87 -20.07 21.48
CA THR A 208 -4.67 -20.65 22.56
C THR A 208 -5.41 -19.56 23.35
N PRO A 209 -6.58 -19.86 23.96
CA PRO A 209 -7.28 -18.93 24.84
C PRO A 209 -6.40 -18.40 25.98
N GLU A 210 -5.51 -19.23 26.51
CA GLU A 210 -4.59 -18.89 27.60
C GLU A 210 -3.59 -17.81 27.14
N GLN A 211 -3.07 -17.92 25.91
CA GLN A 211 -2.21 -16.89 25.31
C GLN A 211 -2.96 -15.57 25.08
N MET A 212 -4.25 -15.62 24.71
CA MET A 212 -5.07 -14.40 24.57
C MET A 212 -5.27 -13.72 25.92
N ILE A 213 -5.66 -14.49 26.94
CA ILE A 213 -5.90 -13.99 28.30
C ILE A 213 -4.62 -13.40 28.90
N ALA A 214 -3.46 -14.02 28.67
CA ALA A 214 -2.17 -13.50 29.11
C ALA A 214 -1.84 -12.12 28.52
N GLN A 215 -2.40 -11.77 27.35
CA GLN A 215 -2.29 -10.44 26.74
C GLN A 215 -3.47 -9.51 27.07
N GLY A 216 -4.35 -9.90 28.00
CA GLY A 216 -5.54 -9.13 28.36
C GLY A 216 -6.65 -9.14 27.30
N ILE A 217 -6.64 -10.12 26.40
CA ILE A 217 -7.62 -10.23 25.29
C ILE A 217 -8.67 -11.29 25.66
N ASP A 218 -9.95 -10.90 25.63
CA ASP A 218 -11.05 -11.84 25.81
C ASP A 218 -11.17 -12.80 24.61
N PRO A 219 -11.05 -14.13 24.80
CA PRO A 219 -11.21 -15.12 23.73
C PRO A 219 -12.61 -15.12 23.09
N GLN A 220 -13.63 -14.58 23.77
CA GLN A 220 -14.99 -14.43 23.25
C GLN A 220 -15.19 -13.13 22.47
N ALA A 221 -14.24 -12.20 22.50
CA ALA A 221 -14.27 -11.02 21.66
C ALA A 221 -14.25 -11.39 20.17
N ARG A 222 -14.67 -10.46 19.31
CA ARG A 222 -14.58 -10.59 17.85
C ARG A 222 -13.36 -9.85 17.34
N ALA A 223 -12.82 -10.28 16.21
CA ALA A 223 -11.63 -9.66 15.61
C ALA A 223 -11.77 -8.15 15.40
N GLU A 224 -12.98 -7.69 15.03
CA GLU A 224 -13.23 -6.27 14.76
C GLU A 224 -13.15 -5.37 15.99
N THR A 225 -13.22 -5.91 17.22
CA THR A 225 -13.10 -5.11 18.45
C THR A 225 -11.66 -4.96 18.93
N LEU A 226 -10.70 -5.64 18.31
CA LEU A 226 -9.29 -5.60 18.70
C LEU A 226 -8.56 -4.41 18.06
N SER A 227 -7.78 -3.72 18.89
CA SER A 227 -6.86 -2.68 18.42
C SER A 227 -5.66 -3.29 17.68
N VAL A 228 -4.95 -2.45 16.93
CA VAL A 228 -3.68 -2.82 16.29
C VAL A 228 -2.65 -3.28 17.34
N ALA A 229 -2.62 -2.62 18.50
CA ALA A 229 -1.76 -2.99 19.62
C ALA A 229 -2.03 -4.42 20.11
N ASN A 230 -3.30 -4.80 20.25
CA ASN A 230 -3.69 -6.14 20.68
C ASN A 230 -3.23 -7.20 19.69
N PHE A 231 -3.39 -6.96 18.38
CA PHE A 231 -2.91 -7.87 17.36
C PHE A 231 -1.38 -8.02 17.39
N ALA A 232 -0.64 -6.92 17.53
CA ALA A 232 0.82 -6.95 17.63
C ALA A 232 1.30 -7.69 18.88
N ALA A 233 0.70 -7.43 20.04
CA ALA A 233 1.00 -8.12 21.29
C ALA A 233 0.74 -9.64 21.17
N LEU A 234 -0.40 -10.02 20.59
CA LEU A 234 -0.75 -11.42 20.36
C LEU A 234 0.22 -12.12 19.42
N ALA A 235 0.63 -11.44 18.34
CA ALA A 235 1.61 -11.97 17.40
C ALA A 235 2.99 -12.18 18.06
N ASN A 236 3.46 -11.21 18.84
CA ASN A 236 4.74 -11.32 19.54
C ASN A 236 4.73 -12.43 20.60
N ALA A 237 3.65 -12.56 21.37
CA ALA A 237 3.51 -13.59 22.39
C ALA A 237 3.47 -15.02 21.82
N THR A 238 3.11 -15.17 20.55
CA THR A 238 2.92 -16.48 19.89
C THR A 238 3.97 -16.78 18.83
N SER A 239 4.80 -15.79 18.47
CA SER A 239 5.85 -15.92 17.45
C SER A 239 6.96 -16.92 17.82
N ALA A 240 7.16 -17.20 19.11
CA ALA A 240 8.22 -18.11 19.57
C ALA A 240 7.94 -19.60 19.29
N CYS A 241 6.74 -19.95 18.80
CA CYS A 241 6.35 -21.34 18.57
C CYS A 241 6.59 -21.87 17.14
N ILE A 242 7.28 -21.13 16.26
CA ILE A 242 7.51 -21.57 14.87
C ILE A 242 8.98 -21.41 14.49
N GLU A 243 9.73 -22.52 14.58
CA GLU A 243 10.96 -22.69 13.80
C GLU A 243 10.63 -22.57 12.31
N THR A 244 11.43 -21.74 11.66
CA THR A 244 11.47 -21.45 10.23
C THR A 244 11.29 -22.67 9.33
N LYS A 245 10.25 -22.62 8.50
CA LYS A 245 10.30 -23.07 7.10
C LYS A 245 9.16 -22.40 6.34
N ILE A 246 9.49 -21.33 5.63
CA ILE A 246 8.63 -20.76 4.60
C ILE A 246 9.04 -21.49 3.30
N PRO A 247 8.13 -22.21 2.61
CA PRO A 247 8.40 -22.83 1.32
C PRO A 247 8.62 -21.79 0.22
#